data_AF-A0A7T8KB30-F1
#
_entry.id   AF-A0A7T8KB30-F1
#
_cell.length_a   1.000
_cell.length_b   1.000
_cell.length_c   1.000
_cell.angle_alpha   90.00
_cell.angle_beta   90.00
_cell.angle_gamma   90.00
#
_symmetry.space_group_name_H-M   'P 1'
#
loop_
_entity.id
_entity.type
_entity.pdbx_description
1 polymer ?
#
loop_
_entity_poly.entity_id
_entity_poly.type
_entity_poly.pdbx_seq_one_letter_code
_entity_poly.pdbx_strand_id
1 'polypeptide(L)'
;ALQQRRQGQGPDFIRRVSDIFEHDPSRSIRDAAKELGVSHVTLLACVNEDLRCHSYKLKAGQLSPDLNPMDYFFWGYLERHTNRLAHNTKAALIISIMKQARKLDRALVAKACSSFRTRIQRVIDAEGEWMELAESTHLYEHFNI
;
A
#
# COMPACT_ATOMS: atom_id res chain seq x y z
N ALA A 1 22.97 -6.63 25.27
CA ALA A 1 23.26 -7.69 24.27
C ALA A 1 22.89 -7.26 22.83
N LEU A 2 21.62 -7.12 22.46
CA LEU A 2 21.23 -6.82 21.06
C LEU A 2 21.66 -5.43 20.56
N GLN A 3 21.56 -4.38 21.38
CA GLN A 3 21.93 -3.00 20.99
C GLN A 3 23.41 -2.83 20.59
N GLN A 4 24.33 -3.64 21.12
CA GLN A 4 25.77 -3.51 20.81
C GLN A 4 26.16 -4.03 19.42
N ARG A 5 25.32 -4.81 18.74
CA ARG A 5 25.58 -5.25 17.35
C ARG A 5 25.17 -4.23 16.29
N ARG A 6 24.39 -3.21 16.62
CA ARG A 6 23.84 -2.24 15.64
C ARG A 6 24.90 -1.32 15.00
N GLN A 7 26.01 -1.03 15.67
CA GLN A 7 26.98 -0.04 15.18
C GLN A 7 27.78 -0.46 13.92
N GLY A 8 27.72 -1.74 13.51
CA GLY A 8 28.43 -2.25 12.32
C GLY A 8 27.55 -2.44 11.06
N GLN A 9 26.24 -2.23 11.15
CA GLN A 9 25.32 -2.45 10.03
C GLN A 9 24.91 -1.10 9.43
N GLY A 10 25.79 -0.54 8.59
CA GLY A 10 25.54 0.72 7.89
C GLY A 10 24.37 0.65 6.90
N PRO A 11 23.98 1.79 6.28
CA PRO A 11 22.84 1.86 5.36
C PRO A 11 22.92 0.85 4.20
N ASP A 12 24.13 0.50 3.74
CA ASP A 12 24.36 -0.54 2.73
C ASP A 12 23.84 -1.93 3.13
N PHE A 13 23.73 -2.23 4.43
CA PHE A 13 23.12 -3.47 4.90
C PHE A 13 21.61 -3.40 4.71
N ILE A 14 20.94 -2.36 5.24
CA ILE A 14 19.49 -2.18 5.15
C ILE A 14 19.05 -2.20 3.68
N ARG A 15 19.77 -1.51 2.79
CA ARG A 15 19.46 -1.51 1.35
C ARG A 15 19.52 -2.90 0.73
N ARG A 16 20.57 -3.67 1.01
CA ARG A 16 20.68 -5.08 0.55
C ARG A 16 19.56 -5.97 1.07
N VAL A 17 19.05 -5.71 2.28
CA VAL A 17 17.88 -6.42 2.80
C VAL A 17 16.62 -6.01 2.02
N SER A 18 16.44 -4.71 1.73
CA SER A 18 15.31 -4.21 0.91
C SER A 18 15.33 -4.82 -0.49
N ASP A 19 16.46 -4.71 -1.20
CA ASP A 19 16.68 -5.25 -2.56
C ASP A 19 16.25 -6.74 -2.66
N ILE A 20 16.53 -7.55 -1.62
CA ILE A 20 16.16 -8.97 -1.56
C ILE A 20 14.64 -9.19 -1.43
N PHE A 21 13.95 -8.42 -0.59
CA PHE A 21 12.51 -8.60 -0.34
C PHE A 21 11.63 -7.84 -1.33
N GLU A 22 12.15 -6.83 -2.03
CA GLU A 22 11.50 -6.19 -3.18
C GLU A 22 11.51 -7.12 -4.40
N HIS A 23 12.65 -7.78 -4.67
CA HIS A 23 12.76 -8.72 -5.80
C HIS A 23 11.96 -10.02 -5.59
N ASP A 24 12.00 -10.58 -4.37
CA ASP A 24 11.17 -11.72 -3.99
C ASP A 24 10.53 -11.52 -2.61
N PRO A 25 9.32 -10.92 -2.55
CA PRO A 25 8.58 -10.80 -1.29
C PRO A 25 8.23 -12.17 -0.69
N SER A 26 8.12 -13.22 -1.52
CA SER A 26 7.75 -14.56 -1.09
C SER A 26 8.81 -15.19 -0.17
N ARG A 27 10.07 -14.77 -0.33
CA ARG A 27 11.28 -15.31 0.28
C ARG A 27 11.21 -15.44 1.80
N SER A 28 11.83 -16.49 2.31
CA SER A 28 11.91 -16.75 3.75
C SER A 28 13.03 -15.93 4.40
N ILE A 29 12.73 -15.32 5.54
CA ILE A 29 13.72 -14.58 6.36
C ILE A 29 14.88 -15.51 6.78
N ARG A 30 14.65 -16.82 6.90
CA ARG A 30 15.70 -17.79 7.24
C ARG A 30 16.70 -17.99 6.11
N ASP A 31 16.25 -17.96 4.87
CA ASP A 31 17.12 -18.22 3.72
C ASP A 31 17.83 -16.95 3.26
N ALA A 32 17.15 -15.80 3.30
CA ALA A 32 17.79 -14.49 3.15
C ALA A 32 18.87 -14.25 4.24
N ALA A 33 18.65 -14.71 5.48
CA ALA A 33 19.65 -14.59 6.55
C ALA A 33 20.91 -15.42 6.29
N LYS A 34 20.75 -16.65 5.74
CA LYS A 34 21.89 -17.49 5.33
C LYS A 34 22.71 -16.85 4.22
N GLU A 35 22.05 -16.30 3.19
CA GLU A 35 22.73 -15.63 2.07
C GLU A 35 23.54 -14.42 2.54
N LEU A 36 22.93 -13.57 3.37
CA LEU A 36 23.58 -12.38 3.93
C LEU A 36 24.63 -12.69 5.01
N GLY A 37 24.82 -13.97 5.38
CA GLY A 37 25.75 -14.37 6.44
C GLY A 37 25.38 -13.88 7.84
N VAL A 38 24.12 -13.48 8.07
CA VAL A 38 23.64 -12.92 9.33
C VAL A 38 22.79 -13.90 10.12
N SER A 39 22.66 -13.66 11.43
CA SER A 39 21.72 -14.46 12.23
C SER A 39 20.28 -14.19 11.81
N HIS A 40 19.42 -15.21 11.85
CA HIS A 40 17.98 -15.04 11.58
C HIS A 40 17.34 -13.94 12.44
N VAL A 41 17.76 -13.80 13.71
CA VAL A 41 17.27 -12.76 14.62
C VAL A 41 17.73 -11.36 14.16
N THR A 42 18.95 -11.23 13.66
CA THR A 42 19.47 -9.97 13.08
C THR A 42 18.67 -9.58 11.85
N LEU A 43 18.43 -10.51 10.91
CA LEU A 43 17.66 -10.18 9.72
C LEU A 43 16.19 -9.90 10.06
N LEU A 44 15.60 -10.69 10.97
CA LEU A 44 14.24 -10.46 11.45
C LEU A 44 14.08 -9.09 12.12
N ALA A 45 15.07 -8.64 12.90
CA ALA A 45 15.07 -7.30 13.49
C ALA A 45 15.16 -6.21 12.42
N CYS A 46 16.05 -6.34 11.44
CA CYS A 46 16.17 -5.38 10.34
C CYS A 46 14.89 -5.31 9.48
N VAL A 47 14.36 -6.48 9.12
CA VAL A 47 13.09 -6.62 8.39
C VAL A 47 11.92 -6.02 9.17
N ASN A 48 11.86 -6.20 10.50
CA ASN A 48 10.76 -5.70 11.33
C ASN A 48 10.88 -4.22 11.76
N GLU A 49 12.09 -3.74 12.03
CA GLU A 49 12.33 -2.43 12.68
C GLU A 49 12.83 -1.38 11.68
N ASP A 50 13.74 -1.76 10.78
CA ASP A 50 14.34 -0.85 9.80
C ASP A 50 13.47 -0.77 8.53
N LEU A 51 13.11 -1.93 7.95
CA LEU A 51 12.22 -2.03 6.78
C LEU A 51 10.72 -2.08 7.12
N ARG A 52 10.36 -2.22 8.41
CA ARG A 52 8.96 -2.19 8.91
C ARG A 52 8.02 -3.22 8.23
N CYS A 53 8.55 -4.42 7.98
CA CYS A 53 8.07 -5.33 6.95
C CYS A 53 7.72 -6.73 7.51
N HIS A 54 6.44 -7.06 7.73
CA HIS A 54 6.06 -8.20 8.59
C HIS A 54 5.36 -9.40 7.89
N SER A 55 6.05 -10.20 7.06
CA SER A 55 5.63 -11.53 6.51
C SER A 55 4.14 -11.82 6.21
N TYR A 56 3.75 -11.76 4.93
CA TYR A 56 2.43 -12.12 4.35
C TYR A 56 1.26 -11.09 4.28
N LYS A 57 1.18 -9.90 4.86
CA LYS A 57 2.01 -9.18 5.84
C LYS A 57 2.93 -8.20 5.09
N LEU A 58 4.22 -8.55 4.98
CA LEU A 58 5.18 -8.05 3.97
C LEU A 58 4.59 -7.83 2.56
N LYS A 59 3.55 -8.59 2.23
CA LYS A 59 3.41 -9.32 0.95
C LYS A 59 2.18 -8.89 0.14
N ALA A 60 1.37 -8.02 0.74
CA ALA A 60 0.31 -7.25 0.10
C ALA A 60 0.46 -5.75 0.43
N GLY A 61 1.42 -5.37 1.29
CA GLY A 61 1.59 -4.02 1.85
C GLY A 61 2.11 -2.96 0.88
N GLN A 62 2.27 -3.29 -0.41
CA GLN A 62 2.52 -2.33 -1.48
C GLN A 62 1.30 -2.17 -2.43
N LEU A 63 0.16 -2.74 -2.06
CA LEU A 63 -1.14 -2.35 -2.59
C LEU A 63 -1.59 -1.08 -1.87
N SER A 64 -1.28 0.07 -2.46
CA SER A 64 -1.95 1.32 -2.10
C SER A 64 -3.38 1.29 -2.67
N PRO A 65 -4.45 1.28 -1.84
CA PRO A 65 -5.83 1.31 -2.34
C PRO A 65 -6.09 2.56 -3.20
N ASP A 66 -5.41 3.64 -2.82
CA ASP A 66 -5.31 4.90 -3.53
C ASP A 66 -4.72 4.82 -4.95
N LEU A 67 -4.00 3.74 -5.28
CA LEU A 67 -3.49 3.45 -6.61
C LEU A 67 -4.30 2.35 -7.32
N ASN A 68 -5.20 1.63 -6.65
CA ASN A 68 -6.03 0.60 -7.27
C ASN A 68 -7.37 1.18 -7.79
N PRO A 69 -7.65 1.17 -9.11
CA PRO A 69 -8.92 1.68 -9.65
C PRO A 69 -10.17 0.94 -9.14
N MET A 70 -10.02 -0.29 -8.64
CA MET A 70 -11.12 -0.98 -7.97
C MET A 70 -11.47 -0.32 -6.63
N ASP A 71 -10.46 0.07 -5.86
CA ASP A 71 -10.64 0.58 -4.50
C ASP A 71 -10.94 2.08 -4.51
N TYR A 72 -10.14 2.91 -5.18
CA TYR A 72 -10.38 4.36 -5.23
C TYR A 72 -11.60 4.79 -6.06
N PHE A 73 -12.16 3.91 -6.90
CA PHE A 73 -13.27 4.25 -7.78
C PHE A 73 -14.41 3.22 -7.79
N PHE A 74 -14.17 1.96 -8.16
CA PHE A 74 -15.26 1.01 -8.44
C PHE A 74 -16.15 0.75 -7.22
N TRP A 75 -15.55 0.47 -6.06
CA TRP A 75 -16.30 0.22 -4.83
C TRP A 75 -17.02 1.48 -4.33
N GLY A 76 -16.36 2.64 -4.30
CA GLY A 76 -16.98 3.91 -3.93
C GLY A 76 -18.08 4.39 -4.91
N TYR A 77 -18.01 3.99 -6.19
CA TYR A 77 -19.11 4.17 -7.14
C TYR A 77 -20.29 3.28 -6.74
N LEU A 78 -20.07 1.98 -6.54
CA LEU A 78 -21.14 1.04 -6.22
C LEU A 78 -21.84 1.41 -4.92
N GLU A 79 -21.09 1.63 -3.85
CA GLU A 79 -21.60 2.03 -2.53
C GLU A 79 -22.54 3.23 -2.62
N ARG A 80 -22.09 4.32 -3.28
CA ARG A 80 -22.86 5.56 -3.47
C ARG A 80 -24.15 5.35 -4.29
N HIS A 81 -24.27 4.27 -5.07
CA HIS A 81 -25.42 3.98 -5.92
C HIS A 81 -26.32 2.86 -5.38
N THR A 82 -25.79 1.92 -4.60
CA THR A 82 -26.56 0.86 -3.94
C THR A 82 -27.20 1.35 -2.66
N ASN A 83 -26.48 2.16 -1.87
CA ASN A 83 -26.89 2.57 -0.52
C ASN A 83 -27.91 3.74 -0.53
N ARG A 84 -28.34 4.19 -1.72
CA ARG A 84 -29.47 5.14 -1.87
C ARG A 84 -30.82 4.54 -1.50
N LEU A 85 -30.89 3.22 -1.38
CA LEU A 85 -32.08 2.46 -1.01
C LEU A 85 -31.69 1.47 0.09
N ALA A 86 -32.58 1.24 1.05
CA ALA A 86 -32.42 0.19 2.04
C ALA A 86 -32.65 -1.19 1.39
N HIS A 87 -31.82 -2.18 1.73
CA HIS A 87 -31.95 -3.57 1.26
C HIS A 87 -32.27 -4.47 2.44
N ASN A 88 -33.49 -5.01 2.50
CA ASN A 88 -33.93 -5.89 3.59
C ASN A 88 -33.48 -7.35 3.43
N THR A 89 -32.85 -7.71 2.31
CA THR A 89 -32.32 -9.05 2.05
C THR A 89 -30.99 -9.00 1.31
N LYS A 90 -30.15 -10.01 1.53
CA LYS A 90 -28.90 -10.22 0.77
C LYS A 90 -29.16 -10.33 -0.74
N ALA A 91 -30.26 -10.95 -1.14
CA ALA A 91 -30.65 -11.10 -2.55
C ALA A 91 -30.95 -9.74 -3.21
N ALA A 92 -31.73 -8.88 -2.54
CA ALA A 92 -32.01 -7.52 -3.02
C ALA A 92 -30.73 -6.69 -3.18
N LEU A 93 -29.82 -6.77 -2.20
CA LEU A 93 -28.52 -6.09 -2.27
C LEU A 93 -27.66 -6.59 -3.44
N ILE A 94 -27.55 -7.90 -3.66
CA ILE A 94 -26.81 -8.47 -4.80
C ILE A 94 -27.41 -7.98 -6.13
N ILE A 95 -28.74 -8.02 -6.29
CA ILE A 95 -29.41 -7.54 -7.49
C ILE A 95 -29.14 -6.04 -7.70
N SER A 96 -29.16 -5.24 -6.63
CA SER A 96 -28.83 -3.81 -6.68
C SER A 96 -27.38 -3.58 -7.14
N ILE A 97 -26.41 -4.28 -6.54
CA ILE A 97 -24.99 -4.20 -6.93
C ILE A 97 -24.82 -4.54 -8.41
N MET A 98 -25.36 -5.68 -8.87
CA MET A 98 -25.27 -6.10 -10.27
C MET A 98 -25.94 -5.09 -11.22
N LYS A 99 -27.07 -4.49 -10.82
CA LYS A 99 -27.78 -3.47 -11.60
C LYS A 99 -26.99 -2.16 -11.72
N GLN A 100 -26.29 -1.72 -10.67
CA GLN A 100 -25.45 -0.52 -10.75
C GLN A 100 -24.13 -0.79 -11.47
N ALA A 101 -23.49 -1.94 -11.25
CA ALA A 101 -22.26 -2.35 -11.93
C ALA A 101 -22.43 -2.37 -13.46
N ARG A 102 -23.58 -2.86 -13.97
CA ARG A 102 -23.92 -2.86 -15.40
C ARG A 102 -24.08 -1.46 -16.03
N LYS A 103 -24.13 -0.38 -15.23
CA LYS A 103 -24.17 1.00 -15.72
C LYS A 103 -22.79 1.64 -15.88
N LEU A 104 -21.73 0.98 -15.44
CA LEU A 104 -20.37 1.44 -15.67
C LEU A 104 -20.02 1.22 -17.15
N ASP A 105 -20.21 2.26 -17.95
CA ASP A 105 -19.79 2.25 -19.35
C ASP A 105 -18.26 2.35 -19.51
N ARG A 106 -17.80 2.10 -20.73
CA ARG A 106 -16.36 2.08 -21.06
C ARG A 106 -15.70 3.45 -20.89
N ALA A 107 -16.43 4.54 -21.10
CA ALA A 107 -15.88 5.90 -20.99
C ALA A 107 -15.66 6.29 -19.53
N LEU A 108 -16.61 5.93 -18.65
CA LEU A 108 -16.49 6.15 -17.20
C LEU A 108 -15.36 5.31 -16.59
N VAL A 109 -15.21 4.05 -16.99
CA VAL A 109 -14.09 3.20 -16.57
C VAL A 109 -12.75 3.75 -17.10
N ALA A 110 -12.67 4.16 -18.37
CA ALA A 110 -11.46 4.78 -18.92
C ALA A 110 -11.09 6.07 -18.19
N LYS A 111 -12.08 6.91 -17.84
CA LYS A 111 -11.87 8.12 -17.03
C LYS A 111 -11.33 7.78 -15.65
N ALA A 112 -11.88 6.78 -14.97
CA ALA A 112 -11.35 6.32 -13.68
C ALA A 112 -9.88 5.90 -13.79
N CYS A 113 -9.56 5.01 -14.74
CA CYS A 113 -8.19 4.54 -14.98
C CYS A 113 -7.21 5.67 -15.36
N SER A 114 -7.67 6.71 -16.08
CA SER A 114 -6.80 7.86 -16.42
C SER A 114 -6.26 8.61 -15.20
N SER A 115 -6.98 8.59 -14.07
CA SER A 115 -6.53 9.23 -12.82
C SER A 115 -5.36 8.52 -12.13
N PHE A 116 -5.07 7.26 -12.50
CA PHE A 116 -3.96 6.47 -11.97
C PHE A 116 -2.61 7.19 -12.11
N ARG A 117 -2.36 7.83 -13.26
CA ARG A 117 -1.10 8.57 -13.49
C ARG A 117 -0.93 9.75 -12.54
N THR A 118 -1.99 10.52 -12.33
CA THR A 118 -1.98 11.66 -11.39
C THR A 118 -1.86 11.20 -9.94
N ARG A 119 -2.47 10.06 -9.59
CA ARG A 119 -2.34 9.45 -8.26
C ARG A 119 -0.92 8.94 -8.00
N ILE A 120 -0.26 8.31 -8.98
CA ILE A 120 1.17 7.98 -8.89
C ILE A 120 2.01 9.23 -8.67
N GLN A 121 1.78 10.30 -9.43
CA GLN A 121 2.57 11.52 -9.30
C GLN A 121 2.47 12.09 -7.87
N ARG A 122 1.26 12.18 -7.31
CA ARG A 122 1.05 12.60 -5.91
C ARG A 122 1.77 11.72 -4.88
N VAL A 123 1.84 10.41 -5.11
CA VAL A 123 2.59 9.49 -4.23
C VAL A 123 4.11 9.70 -4.35
N ILE A 124 4.61 10.06 -5.54
CA ILE A 124 6.03 10.44 -5.75
C ILE A 124 6.32 11.78 -5.05
N ASP A 125 5.46 12.78 -5.26
CA ASP A 125 5.61 14.13 -4.69
C ASP A 125 5.54 14.11 -3.16
N ALA A 126 4.81 13.15 -2.58
CA ALA A 126 4.72 12.90 -1.14
C ALA A 126 5.78 11.92 -0.60
N GLU A 127 6.83 11.59 -1.37
CA GLU A 127 7.90 10.63 -1.00
C GLU A 127 7.39 9.24 -0.52
N GLY A 128 6.22 8.82 -0.98
CA GLY A 128 5.56 7.58 -0.57
C GLY A 128 4.64 7.69 0.65
N GLU A 129 4.44 8.88 1.22
CA GLU A 129 3.45 9.12 2.28
C GLU A 129 1.99 9.01 1.78
N TRP A 130 1.06 8.95 2.73
CA TRP A 130 -0.37 8.92 2.46
C TRP A 130 -0.85 10.27 1.88
N MET A 131 -1.50 10.25 0.71
CA MET A 131 -1.91 11.47 0.00
C MET A 131 -2.79 12.41 0.84
N GLU A 132 -3.64 11.88 1.72
CA GLU A 132 -4.50 12.70 2.60
C GLU A 132 -3.72 13.43 3.70
N LEU A 133 -2.54 12.93 4.10
CA LEU A 133 -1.70 13.57 5.12
C LEU A 133 -0.74 14.59 4.49
N ALA A 134 -0.19 14.31 3.31
CA ALA A 134 0.69 15.23 2.58
C ALA A 134 0.03 16.58 2.26
N GLU A 135 -1.26 16.58 1.88
CA GLU A 135 -2.04 17.81 1.67
C GLU A 135 -2.22 18.62 2.98
N SER A 136 -2.17 17.98 4.16
CA SER A 136 -2.26 18.67 5.46
C SER A 136 -0.93 19.30 5.90
N THR A 137 0.20 18.61 5.71
CA THR A 137 1.52 19.09 6.13
C THR A 137 1.94 20.36 5.40
N HIS A 138 1.74 20.41 4.08
CA HIS A 138 2.04 21.62 3.29
C HIS A 138 1.15 22.82 3.63
N LEU A 139 -0.08 22.61 4.12
CA LEU A 139 -0.89 23.72 4.61
C LEU A 139 -0.32 24.30 5.92
N TYR A 140 0.19 23.47 6.83
CA TYR A 140 0.81 23.98 8.07
C TYR A 140 2.11 24.75 7.82
N GLU A 141 2.93 24.36 6.84
CA GLU A 141 4.14 25.11 6.48
C GLU A 141 3.83 26.47 5.85
N HIS A 142 2.77 26.57 5.04
CA HIS A 142 2.35 27.83 4.41
C HIS A 142 1.64 28.82 5.34
N PHE A 143 1.24 28.41 6.56
CA PHE A 143 0.62 29.29 7.56
C PHE A 143 1.54 29.63 8.75
N ASN A 144 2.84 29.32 8.67
CA ASN A 144 3.82 29.54 9.75
C ASN A 144 5.00 30.44 9.31
N ILE A 145 4.68 31.53 8.60
CA ILE A 145 5.58 32.66 8.27
C ILE A 145 4.91 33.96 8.73
#